data_AF-A0AA38KW66-F1
#
_entry.id   AF-A0AA38KW66-F1
#
_cell.length_a   1.000
_cell.length_b   1.000
_cell.length_c   1.000
_cell.angle_alpha   90.00
_cell.angle_beta   90.00
_cell.angle_gamma   90.00
#
_symmetry.space_group_name_H-M   'P 1'
#
loop_
_entity.id
_entity.type
_entity.pdbx_description
1 polymer ?
#
loop_
_entity_poly.entity_id
_entity_poly.type
_entity_poly.pdbx_seq_one_letter_code
_entity_poly.pdbx_strand_id
1 'polypeptide(L)'
;AKPKETPYGSLLVTSLAQFRSDFTIVQIPDGNLESAKPQLFTNINLLRMGCSGRSGLTLEEPSDTTKDRFISTYFLPDNHLTGAEKASSLFNDTVLELVKLVQVSLHIFGYYKPSSFDGLLCDFTVEALRLWVNEIGEQLVEGLDSMERTADPSTVASLLSLVLAVRNRLVGLSGSTNVQYRSCCSSYQTNIHIPNFLPGHSERSFLTSSPLHSGPRHIYHHE
;
A
#
# COMPACT_ATOMS: atom_id res chain seq x y z
N ALA A 1 25.37 -12.75 9.44
CA ALA A 1 25.05 -13.61 10.60
C ALA A 1 25.48 -15.05 10.30
N LYS A 2 25.93 -15.82 11.31
CA LYS A 2 26.22 -17.25 11.15
C LYS A 2 25.06 -18.07 11.74
N PRO A 3 24.52 -19.07 11.02
CA PRO A 3 23.49 -19.94 11.58
C PRO A 3 24.07 -20.81 12.68
N LYS A 4 23.32 -20.96 13.77
CA LYS A 4 23.61 -21.82 14.92
C LYS A 4 22.41 -22.73 15.14
N GLU A 5 22.64 -24.03 15.04
CA GLU A 5 21.60 -25.02 15.29
C GLU A 5 21.25 -25.11 16.78
N THR A 6 19.96 -25.20 17.06
CA THR A 6 19.40 -25.40 18.39
C THR A 6 18.34 -26.51 18.34
N PRO A 7 17.95 -27.13 19.46
CA PRO A 7 16.85 -28.09 19.48
C PRO A 7 15.51 -27.53 18.96
N TYR A 8 15.37 -26.21 18.91
CA TYR A 8 14.16 -25.50 18.45
C TYR A 8 14.27 -24.99 17.00
N GLY A 9 15.38 -25.27 16.31
CA GLY A 9 15.66 -24.81 14.94
C GLY A 9 16.93 -23.97 14.83
N SER A 10 17.12 -23.35 13.67
CA SER A 10 18.32 -22.58 13.35
C SER A 10 18.18 -21.12 13.79
N LEU A 11 19.12 -20.64 14.61
CA LEU A 11 19.21 -19.25 15.05
C LEU A 11 20.34 -18.54 14.30
N LEU A 12 20.07 -17.39 13.68
CA LEU A 12 21.10 -16.55 13.09
C LEU A 12 21.74 -15.69 14.17
N VAL A 13 22.98 -16.02 14.56
CA VAL A 13 23.74 -15.25 15.56
C VAL A 13 24.67 -14.29 14.83
N THR A 14 24.66 -13.02 15.24
CA THR A 14 25.59 -12.01 14.75
C THR A 14 26.14 -11.22 15.94
N SER A 15 27.41 -10.82 15.85
CA SER A 15 27.96 -9.84 16.79
C SER A 15 27.39 -8.47 16.49
N LEU A 16 27.02 -7.73 17.53
CA LEU A 16 26.55 -6.34 17.40
C LEU A 16 27.63 -5.43 16.80
N ALA A 17 28.92 -5.75 17.02
CA ALA A 17 30.06 -5.05 16.42
C ALA A 17 30.15 -5.23 14.89
N GLN A 18 29.53 -6.27 14.34
CA GLN A 18 29.48 -6.52 12.90
C GLN A 18 28.23 -5.92 12.23
N PHE A 19 27.34 -5.32 13.02
CA PHE A 19 26.09 -4.75 12.54
C PHE A 19 26.35 -3.40 11.88
N ARG A 20 25.68 -3.14 10.75
CA ARG A 20 25.81 -1.84 10.11
C ARG A 20 25.16 -0.77 11.00
N SER A 21 25.79 0.38 11.10
CA SER A 21 25.34 1.49 11.95
C SER A 21 24.09 2.19 11.41
N ASP A 22 23.68 1.93 10.17
CA ASP A 22 22.47 2.49 9.55
C ASP A 22 21.19 1.71 9.88
N PHE A 23 21.31 0.59 10.60
CA PHE A 23 20.15 -0.19 11.05
C PHE A 23 19.73 0.19 12.47
N THR A 24 18.42 0.35 12.67
CA THR A 24 17.83 0.49 14.00
C THR A 24 17.67 -0.90 14.63
N ILE A 25 18.23 -1.06 15.83
CA ILE A 25 18.11 -2.30 16.60
C ILE A 25 16.95 -2.12 17.58
N VAL A 26 15.95 -2.99 17.50
CA VAL A 26 14.80 -3.03 18.39
C VAL A 26 14.84 -4.33 19.17
N GLN A 27 14.90 -4.24 20.50
CA GLN A 27 14.86 -5.41 21.37
C GLN A 27 13.42 -5.95 21.44
N ILE A 28 13.24 -7.23 21.16
CA ILE A 28 11.95 -7.93 21.32
C ILE A 28 11.88 -8.54 22.73
N PRO A 29 10.94 -8.11 23.60
CA PRO A 29 10.72 -8.72 24.91
C PRO A 29 10.46 -10.22 24.79
N ASP A 30 11.13 -11.01 25.63
CA ASP A 30 11.00 -12.47 25.71
C ASP A 30 11.24 -13.23 24.39
N GLY A 31 11.75 -12.56 23.36
CA GLY A 31 11.91 -13.11 22.02
C GLY A 31 10.59 -13.40 21.29
N ASN A 32 9.43 -12.96 21.81
CA ASN A 32 8.14 -13.21 21.18
C ASN A 32 7.81 -12.14 20.13
N LEU A 33 8.12 -12.44 18.87
CA LEU A 33 7.87 -11.53 17.75
C LEU A 33 6.37 -11.32 17.52
N GLU A 34 5.55 -12.37 17.63
CA GLU A 34 4.11 -12.28 17.34
C GLU A 34 3.40 -11.28 18.27
N SER A 35 3.76 -11.24 19.56
CA SER A 35 3.21 -10.25 20.48
C SER A 35 3.73 -8.84 20.23
N ALA A 36 4.96 -8.69 19.72
CA ALA A 36 5.55 -7.38 19.44
C ALA A 36 5.10 -6.78 18.10
N LYS A 37 4.63 -7.62 17.16
CA LYS A 37 4.26 -7.23 15.79
C LYS A 37 3.30 -6.03 15.72
N PRO A 38 2.15 -6.01 16.41
CA PRO A 38 1.20 -4.91 16.27
C PRO A 38 1.83 -3.56 16.60
N GLN A 39 2.55 -3.48 17.72
CA GLN A 39 3.23 -2.26 18.17
C GLN A 39 4.35 -1.86 17.20
N LEU A 40 5.17 -2.82 16.78
CA LEU A 40 6.25 -2.59 15.84
C LEU A 40 5.74 -2.08 14.49
N PHE A 41 4.69 -2.70 13.96
CA PHE A 41 4.10 -2.34 12.68
C PHE A 41 3.45 -0.96 12.75
N THR A 42 2.74 -0.64 13.82
CA THR A 42 2.22 0.72 14.05
C THR A 42 3.35 1.75 13.99
N ASN A 43 4.44 1.55 14.72
CA ASN A 43 5.55 2.50 14.77
C ASN A 43 6.26 2.65 13.41
N ILE A 44 6.44 1.56 12.66
CA ILE A 44 6.96 1.60 11.29
C ILE A 44 6.01 2.39 10.37
N ASN A 45 4.70 2.14 10.46
CA ASN A 45 3.71 2.81 9.64
C ASN A 45 3.67 4.30 9.92
N LEU A 46 3.59 4.71 11.19
CA LEU A 46 3.62 6.12 11.59
C LEU A 46 4.90 6.82 11.11
N LEU A 47 6.04 6.13 11.13
CA LEU A 47 7.28 6.67 10.60
C LEU A 47 7.20 6.89 9.08
N ARG A 48 6.75 5.88 8.32
CA ARG A 48 6.67 5.92 6.86
C ARG A 48 5.58 6.85 6.33
N MET A 49 4.48 6.98 7.07
CA MET A 49 3.43 7.97 6.86
C MET A 49 3.86 9.38 7.29
N GLY A 50 5.03 9.50 7.91
CA GLY A 50 5.59 10.75 8.42
C GLY A 50 4.64 11.40 9.42
N CYS A 51 4.12 10.60 10.34
CA CYS A 51 3.43 10.98 11.58
C CYS A 51 4.38 10.99 12.79
N SER A 52 5.49 10.24 12.74
CA SER A 52 6.56 10.26 13.75
C SER A 52 7.90 10.75 13.19
N GLY A 53 8.90 10.98 14.06
CA GLY A 53 10.28 11.29 13.68
C GLY A 53 11.18 10.05 13.63
N ARG A 54 12.45 10.19 13.25
CA ARG A 54 13.40 9.07 13.12
C ARG A 54 13.59 8.23 14.38
N SER A 55 13.40 8.82 15.56
CA SER A 55 13.47 8.12 16.85
C SER A 55 12.24 7.28 17.18
N GLY A 56 11.20 7.28 16.33
CA GLY A 56 9.93 6.58 16.56
C GLY A 56 9.97 5.08 16.27
N LEU A 57 11.10 4.52 15.83
CA LEU A 57 11.22 3.08 15.56
C LEU A 57 11.62 2.31 16.84
N THR A 58 10.68 2.20 17.77
CA THR A 58 10.81 1.49 19.04
C THR A 58 9.64 0.51 19.23
N LEU A 59 9.58 -0.19 20.37
CA LEU A 59 8.35 -0.88 20.83
C LEU A 59 7.58 -0.08 21.88
N GLU A 60 7.95 1.19 22.08
CA GLU A 60 7.23 2.06 22.99
C GLU A 60 5.93 2.52 22.33
N GLU A 61 4.96 2.85 23.16
CA GLU A 61 3.71 3.44 22.71
C GLU A 61 3.98 4.81 22.03
N PRO A 62 3.30 5.13 20.91
CA PRO A 62 3.43 6.44 20.29
C PRO A 62 3.01 7.55 21.27
N SER A 63 3.73 8.67 21.25
CA SER A 63 3.33 9.85 22.01
C SER A 63 1.95 10.35 21.58
N ASP A 64 1.20 10.98 22.48
CA ASP A 64 -0.11 11.55 22.16
C ASP A 64 -0.02 12.54 20.99
N THR A 65 1.05 13.34 20.93
CA THR A 65 1.33 14.23 19.79
C THR A 65 1.47 13.49 18.44
N THR A 66 2.02 12.27 18.46
CA THR A 66 2.13 11.42 17.26
C THR A 66 0.77 10.85 16.87
N LYS A 67 -0.01 10.42 17.87
CA LYS A 67 -1.39 9.93 17.67
C LYS A 67 -2.28 11.03 17.09
N ASP A 68 -2.29 12.22 17.69
CA ASP A 68 -3.05 13.38 17.24
C ASP A 68 -2.66 13.80 15.82
N ARG A 69 -1.36 13.78 15.52
CA ARG A 69 -0.86 14.06 14.16
C ARG A 69 -1.38 13.03 13.16
N PHE A 70 -1.39 11.75 13.49
CA PHE A 70 -1.94 10.72 12.60
C PHE A 70 -3.45 10.92 12.38
N ILE A 71 -4.23 11.07 13.46
CA ILE A 71 -5.69 11.26 13.39
C ILE A 71 -6.05 12.50 12.56
N SER A 72 -5.39 13.64 12.83
CA SER A 72 -5.62 14.88 12.09
C SER A 72 -5.17 14.81 10.62
N THR A 73 -4.03 14.17 10.34
CA THR A 73 -3.48 14.04 8.97
C THR A 73 -4.40 13.22 8.07
N TYR A 74 -5.01 12.15 8.59
CA TYR A 74 -5.90 11.25 7.83
C TYR A 74 -7.40 11.52 8.07
N PHE A 75 -7.74 12.59 8.79
CA PHE A 75 -9.12 12.98 9.12
C PHE A 75 -9.95 11.83 9.69
N LEU A 76 -9.33 11.00 10.54
CA LEU A 76 -10.01 9.88 11.17
C LEU A 76 -10.88 10.37 12.34
N PRO A 77 -12.01 9.70 12.62
CA PRO A 77 -12.84 10.08 13.75
C PRO A 77 -12.08 9.83 15.06
N ASP A 78 -12.07 10.85 15.91
CA ASP A 78 -11.41 10.81 17.21
C ASP A 78 -12.25 10.00 18.20
N ASN A 79 -12.15 8.68 18.06
CA ASN A 79 -12.81 7.73 18.92
C ASN A 79 -11.97 7.54 20.19
N HIS A 80 -11.81 8.60 21.01
CA HIS A 80 -11.12 8.50 22.30
C HIS A 80 -11.92 7.56 23.24
N LEU A 81 -11.58 6.27 23.17
CA LEU A 81 -12.17 5.20 23.94
C LEU A 81 -11.60 5.24 25.37
N THR A 82 -12.49 5.16 26.35
CA THR A 82 -12.19 5.33 27.77
C THR A 82 -11.26 4.22 28.29
N GLY A 83 -10.06 4.60 28.76
CA GLY A 83 -9.06 3.71 29.39
C GLY A 83 -7.75 3.57 28.60
N ALA A 84 -6.59 3.81 29.24
CA ALA A 84 -5.28 3.96 28.58
C ALA A 84 -4.84 2.72 27.77
N GLU A 85 -4.86 1.52 28.36
CA GLU A 85 -4.43 0.29 27.67
C GLU A 85 -5.34 -0.05 26.49
N LYS A 86 -6.66 0.13 26.68
CA LYS A 86 -7.65 -0.10 25.62
C LYS A 86 -7.44 0.90 24.49
N ALA A 87 -7.27 2.18 24.80
CA ALA A 87 -6.99 3.24 23.83
C ALA A 87 -5.73 2.96 23.00
N SER A 88 -4.68 2.41 23.61
CA SER A 88 -3.45 2.03 22.91
C SER A 88 -3.68 0.92 21.88
N SER A 89 -4.33 -0.18 22.29
CA SER A 89 -4.64 -1.31 21.40
C SER A 89 -5.51 -0.88 20.21
N LEU A 90 -6.51 -0.03 20.46
CA LEU A 90 -7.42 0.48 19.44
C LEU A 90 -6.72 1.44 18.47
N PHE A 91 -5.77 2.24 18.96
CA PHE A 91 -4.97 3.09 18.10
C PHE A 91 -4.09 2.27 17.16
N ASN A 92 -3.42 1.23 17.68
CA ASN A 92 -2.66 0.28 16.86
C ASN A 92 -3.56 -0.35 15.79
N ASP A 93 -4.72 -0.88 16.18
CA ASP A 93 -5.68 -1.47 15.24
C ASP A 93 -6.09 -0.45 14.16
N THR A 94 -6.37 0.80 14.54
CA THR A 94 -6.77 1.85 13.58
C THR A 94 -5.69 2.10 12.52
N VAL A 95 -4.42 2.20 12.94
CA VAL A 95 -3.29 2.39 12.02
C VAL A 95 -3.13 1.17 11.10
N LEU A 96 -3.16 -0.03 11.66
CA LEU A 96 -2.97 -1.27 10.91
C LEU A 96 -4.12 -1.51 9.93
N GLU A 97 -5.37 -1.28 10.32
CA GLU A 97 -6.55 -1.45 9.47
C GLU A 97 -6.56 -0.44 8.32
N LEU A 98 -6.12 0.81 8.54
CA LEU A 98 -5.95 1.77 7.45
C LEU A 98 -4.95 1.25 6.41
N VAL A 99 -3.81 0.70 6.86
CA VAL A 99 -2.80 0.14 5.94
C VAL A 99 -3.30 -1.13 5.26
N LYS A 100 -4.07 -2.00 5.94
CA LYS A 100 -4.72 -3.15 5.29
C LYS A 100 -5.69 -2.71 4.20
N LEU A 101 -6.49 -1.66 4.44
CA LEU A 101 -7.38 -1.10 3.42
C LEU A 101 -6.59 -0.60 2.20
N VAL A 102 -5.43 0.03 2.41
CA VAL A 102 -4.53 0.41 1.33
C VAL A 102 -4.02 -0.82 0.57
N GLN A 103 -3.48 -1.83 1.26
CA GLN A 103 -2.97 -3.06 0.64
C GLN A 103 -4.06 -3.79 -0.17
N VAL A 104 -5.28 -3.92 0.39
CA VAL A 104 -6.43 -4.54 -0.30
C VAL A 104 -6.84 -3.71 -1.53
N SER A 105 -6.86 -2.38 -1.42
CA SER A 105 -7.20 -1.51 -2.56
C SER A 105 -6.19 -1.64 -3.70
N LEU A 106 -4.89 -1.67 -3.39
CA LEU A 106 -3.85 -1.93 -4.40
C LEU A 106 -3.97 -3.32 -5.02
N HIS A 107 -4.39 -4.31 -4.23
CA HIS A 107 -4.64 -5.66 -4.74
C HIS A 107 -5.82 -5.70 -5.71
N ILE A 108 -6.91 -4.96 -5.43
CA ILE A 108 -8.07 -4.83 -6.34
C ILE A 108 -7.62 -4.29 -7.71
N PHE A 109 -6.69 -3.33 -7.74
CA PHE A 109 -6.15 -2.78 -8.98
C PHE A 109 -4.97 -3.57 -9.56
N GLY A 110 -4.56 -4.69 -8.94
CA GLY A 110 -3.52 -5.58 -9.45
C GLY A 110 -2.07 -5.14 -9.18
N TYR A 111 -1.85 -4.07 -8.41
CA TYR A 111 -0.51 -3.55 -8.10
C TYR A 111 0.14 -4.24 -6.91
N TYR A 112 -0.66 -4.87 -6.04
CA TYR A 112 -0.16 -5.58 -4.87
C TYR A 112 -0.46 -7.08 -5.00
N LYS A 113 0.60 -7.89 -5.04
CA LYS A 113 0.49 -9.36 -5.02
C LYS A 113 0.81 -9.85 -3.60
N PRO A 114 -0.21 -10.13 -2.77
CA PRO A 114 0.00 -10.37 -1.36
C PRO A 114 0.62 -11.75 -1.12
N SER A 115 1.55 -11.83 -0.16
CA SER A 115 1.72 -13.02 0.67
C SER A 115 0.78 -13.01 1.88
N SER A 116 0.42 -11.81 2.36
CA SER A 116 -0.58 -11.54 3.41
C SER A 116 -1.02 -10.07 3.40
N PHE A 117 -2.16 -9.77 4.03
CA PHE A 117 -2.63 -8.41 4.34
C PHE A 117 -2.47 -8.15 5.84
N ASP A 118 -1.26 -7.80 6.24
CA ASP A 118 -0.84 -7.71 7.64
C ASP A 118 -0.90 -6.29 8.21
N GLY A 119 -1.18 -5.29 7.37
CA GLY A 119 -1.19 -3.89 7.78
C GLY A 119 0.20 -3.28 7.95
N LEU A 120 1.27 -3.90 7.44
CA LEU A 120 2.60 -3.30 7.40
C LEU A 120 2.81 -2.52 6.10
N LEU A 121 3.18 -1.25 6.21
CA LEU A 121 3.59 -0.42 5.08
C LEU A 121 5.02 -0.77 4.64
N CYS A 122 5.22 -2.03 4.25
CA CYS A 122 6.51 -2.57 3.84
C CYS A 122 6.96 -2.02 2.48
N ASP A 123 8.19 -2.34 2.06
CA ASP A 123 8.75 -1.84 0.80
C ASP A 123 7.93 -2.26 -0.41
N PHE A 124 7.33 -3.45 -0.40
CA PHE A 124 6.42 -3.89 -1.45
C PHE A 124 5.13 -3.08 -1.48
N THR A 125 4.57 -2.70 -0.33
CA THR A 125 3.37 -1.86 -0.27
C THR A 125 3.67 -0.45 -0.76
N VAL A 126 4.82 0.12 -0.37
CA VAL A 126 5.30 1.43 -0.84
C VAL A 126 5.51 1.40 -2.35
N GLU A 127 6.17 0.37 -2.89
CA GLU A 127 6.39 0.28 -4.32
C GLU A 127 5.08 0.12 -5.11
N ALA A 128 4.14 -0.70 -4.61
CA ALA A 128 2.83 -0.84 -5.22
C ALA A 128 2.04 0.49 -5.24
N LEU A 129 2.13 1.30 -4.18
CA LEU A 129 1.56 2.65 -4.15
C LEU A 129 2.16 3.55 -5.21
N ARG A 130 3.50 3.58 -5.34
CA ARG A 130 4.18 4.42 -6.36
C ARG A 130 3.76 4.04 -7.77
N LEU A 131 3.72 2.74 -8.07
CA LEU A 131 3.27 2.24 -9.37
C LEU A 131 1.82 2.63 -9.64
N TRP A 132 0.92 2.45 -8.65
CA TRP A 132 -0.47 2.87 -8.79
C TRP A 132 -0.63 4.38 -9.00
N VAL A 133 0.14 5.20 -8.26
CA VAL A 133 0.13 6.66 -8.43
C VAL A 133 0.56 7.03 -9.84
N ASN A 134 1.68 6.50 -10.31
CA ASN A 134 2.22 6.82 -11.63
C ASN A 134 1.29 6.36 -12.79
N GLU A 135 0.70 5.18 -12.67
CA GLU A 135 -0.12 4.61 -13.75
C GLU A 135 -1.58 5.08 -13.74
N ILE A 136 -2.14 5.39 -12.57
CA ILE A 136 -3.58 5.73 -12.41
C ILE A 136 -3.76 7.06 -11.67
N GLY A 137 -3.12 7.22 -10.51
CA GLY A 137 -3.37 8.34 -9.61
C GLY A 137 -3.13 9.72 -10.24
N GLU A 138 -2.00 9.90 -10.91
CA GLU A 138 -1.60 11.14 -11.61
C GLU A 138 -2.61 11.56 -12.70
N GLN A 139 -3.34 10.59 -13.27
CA GLN A 139 -4.37 10.86 -14.29
C GLN A 139 -5.73 11.25 -13.71
N LEU A 140 -5.98 10.90 -12.44
CA LEU A 140 -7.27 11.11 -11.78
C LEU A 140 -7.32 12.36 -10.91
N VAL A 141 -6.16 12.75 -10.36
CA VAL A 141 -6.07 13.86 -9.40
C VAL A 141 -4.88 14.76 -9.78
N GLU A 142 -5.20 16.00 -10.13
CA GLU A 142 -4.19 17.02 -10.43
C GLU A 142 -3.34 17.30 -9.18
N GLY A 143 -2.01 17.25 -9.33
CA GLY A 143 -1.06 17.49 -8.25
C GLY A 143 -0.71 16.28 -7.39
N LEU A 144 -1.23 15.08 -7.71
CA LEU A 144 -0.70 13.84 -7.16
C LEU A 144 0.68 13.56 -7.79
N ASP A 145 1.73 13.31 -6.99
CA ASP A 145 3.08 13.04 -7.50
C ASP A 145 3.66 11.75 -6.88
N SER A 146 4.10 10.82 -7.72
CA SER A 146 4.77 9.58 -7.32
C SER A 146 6.09 9.79 -6.54
N MET A 147 6.70 10.97 -6.66
CA MET A 147 7.89 11.37 -5.94
C MET A 147 7.61 11.93 -4.54
N GLU A 148 6.35 12.26 -4.24
CA GLU A 148 5.94 12.70 -2.90
C GLU A 148 5.89 11.50 -1.92
N ARG A 149 5.62 11.79 -0.65
CA ARG A 149 5.44 10.76 0.38
C ARG A 149 4.36 9.78 -0.07
N THR A 150 4.80 8.55 -0.32
CA THR A 150 4.02 7.49 -0.99
C THR A 150 2.68 7.12 -0.33
N ALA A 151 2.52 7.35 0.97
CA ALA A 151 1.27 7.10 1.69
C ALA A 151 0.70 8.38 2.30
N ASP A 152 0.89 9.54 1.67
CA ASP A 152 0.27 10.78 2.11
C ASP A 152 -1.28 10.71 2.07
N PRO A 153 -1.98 11.61 2.79
CA PRO A 153 -3.44 11.61 2.82
C PRO A 153 -4.09 11.70 1.44
N SER A 154 -3.51 12.45 0.50
CA SER A 154 -4.09 12.64 -0.83
C SER A 154 -4.01 11.36 -1.65
N THR A 155 -2.87 10.64 -1.61
CA THR A 155 -2.73 9.33 -2.26
C THR A 155 -3.70 8.31 -1.67
N VAL A 156 -3.77 8.20 -0.34
CA VAL A 156 -4.66 7.25 0.33
C VAL A 156 -6.13 7.58 0.02
N ALA A 157 -6.53 8.84 0.11
CA ALA A 157 -7.89 9.27 -0.19
C ALA A 157 -8.26 9.01 -1.66
N SER A 158 -7.35 9.25 -2.59
CA SER A 158 -7.56 9.01 -4.03
C SER A 158 -7.77 7.53 -4.34
N LEU A 159 -6.92 6.67 -3.76
CA LEU A 159 -7.02 5.21 -3.91
C LEU A 159 -8.35 4.68 -3.38
N LEU A 160 -8.74 5.06 -2.16
CA LEU A 160 -10.00 4.62 -1.56
C LEU A 160 -11.22 5.19 -2.29
N SER A 161 -11.14 6.44 -2.74
CA SER A 161 -12.20 7.07 -3.54
C SER A 161 -12.44 6.34 -4.86
N LEU A 162 -11.38 5.88 -5.52
CA LEU A 162 -11.51 5.11 -6.75
C LEU A 162 -12.20 3.76 -6.50
N VAL A 163 -11.86 3.06 -5.41
CA VAL A 163 -12.55 1.81 -5.02
C VAL A 163 -14.05 2.08 -4.79
N LEU A 164 -14.39 3.13 -4.05
CA LEU A 164 -15.79 3.53 -3.81
C LEU A 164 -16.50 3.90 -5.11
N ALA A 165 -15.83 4.60 -6.03
CA ALA A 165 -16.40 4.98 -7.31
C ALA A 165 -16.67 3.75 -8.20
N VAL A 166 -15.73 2.80 -8.27
CA VAL A 166 -15.92 1.51 -8.95
C VAL A 166 -17.12 0.77 -8.37
N ARG A 167 -17.21 0.66 -7.04
CA ARG A 167 -18.37 0.04 -6.36
C ARG A 167 -19.68 0.74 -6.73
N ASN A 168 -19.71 2.07 -6.69
CA ASN A 168 -20.92 2.83 -7.00
C ASN A 168 -21.34 2.68 -8.47
N ARG A 169 -20.38 2.60 -9.40
CA ARG A 169 -20.65 2.29 -10.81
C ARG A 169 -21.21 0.88 -10.99
N LEU A 170 -20.65 -0.13 -10.34
CA LEU A 170 -21.17 -1.50 -10.36
C LEU A 170 -22.61 -1.56 -9.84
N VAL A 171 -22.92 -0.85 -8.75
CA VAL A 171 -24.29 -0.78 -8.24
C VAL A 171 -25.23 -0.09 -9.23
N GLY A 172 -24.81 1.01 -9.86
CA GLY A 172 -25.58 1.67 -10.92
C GLY A 172 -25.89 0.76 -12.11
N LEU A 173 -24.92 -0.08 -12.51
CA LEU A 173 -25.12 -1.10 -13.56
C LEU A 173 -26.03 -2.24 -13.11
N SER A 174 -25.99 -2.61 -11.82
CA SER A 174 -26.92 -3.59 -11.23
C SER A 174 -28.33 -3.04 -11.00
N GLY A 175 -28.52 -1.72 -11.20
CA GLY A 175 -29.76 -0.97 -11.03
C GLY A 175 -30.90 -1.29 -12.01
N SER A 176 -30.82 -2.40 -12.77
CA SER A 176 -32.02 -3.09 -13.26
C SER A 176 -32.73 -3.89 -12.16
N THR A 177 -32.24 -3.90 -10.91
CA THR A 177 -33.00 -4.38 -9.75
C THR A 177 -32.84 -3.46 -8.54
N ASN A 178 -33.98 -2.99 -8.05
CA ASN A 178 -34.22 -2.08 -6.91
C ASN A 178 -33.35 -2.35 -5.68
N VAL A 179 -32.33 -1.53 -5.43
CA VAL A 179 -31.68 -1.43 -4.11
C VAL A 179 -31.48 0.04 -3.74
N GLN A 180 -32.34 0.52 -2.84
CA GLN A 180 -32.41 1.91 -2.41
C GLN A 180 -31.46 2.14 -1.23
N TYR A 181 -30.18 2.41 -1.50
CA TYR A 181 -29.27 2.94 -0.49
C TYR A 181 -29.36 4.47 -0.45
N ARG A 182 -29.60 5.03 0.74
CA ARG A 182 -29.55 6.48 0.97
C ARG A 182 -28.15 6.99 0.60
N SER A 183 -28.09 7.93 -0.33
CA SER A 183 -26.86 8.55 -0.83
C SER A 183 -26.11 9.26 0.32
N CYS A 184 -24.94 8.76 0.67
CA CYS A 184 -23.96 9.49 1.49
C CYS A 184 -23.12 10.47 0.62
N CYS A 185 -23.26 10.42 -0.71
CA CYS A 185 -22.36 11.08 -1.66
C CYS A 185 -22.89 12.39 -2.24
N SER A 186 -23.81 13.11 -1.56
CA SER A 186 -24.29 14.40 -2.11
C SER A 186 -23.28 15.55 -1.95
N SER A 187 -22.19 15.36 -1.21
CA SER A 187 -21.27 16.44 -0.82
C SER A 187 -19.86 16.35 -1.42
N TYR A 188 -19.48 15.21 -2.01
CA TYR A 188 -18.14 15.00 -2.61
C TYR A 188 -18.28 14.70 -4.10
N GLN A 189 -18.94 15.60 -4.82
CA GLN A 189 -18.82 15.68 -6.27
C GLN A 189 -17.59 16.53 -6.61
N THR A 190 -16.41 16.06 -6.21
CA THR A 190 -15.21 16.45 -6.95
C THR A 190 -15.29 15.76 -8.30
N ASN A 191 -15.03 16.52 -9.36
CA ASN A 191 -14.97 16.05 -10.75
C ASN A 191 -13.82 15.05 -10.93
N ILE A 192 -13.89 13.86 -10.31
CA ILE A 192 -13.04 12.75 -10.69
C ILE A 192 -13.60 12.26 -12.01
N HIS A 193 -13.06 12.79 -13.11
CA HIS A 193 -13.26 12.23 -14.42
C HIS A 193 -12.58 10.87 -14.39
N ILE A 194 -13.35 9.79 -14.25
CA ILE A 194 -12.86 8.43 -14.40
C ILE A 194 -12.88 8.16 -15.91
N PRO A 195 -11.76 8.25 -16.64
CA PRO A 195 -11.74 7.83 -18.04
C PRO A 195 -12.14 6.36 -18.11
N ASN A 196 -12.75 5.95 -19.23
CA ASN A 196 -13.12 4.56 -19.47
C ASN A 196 -11.84 3.70 -19.53
N PHE A 197 -11.40 3.18 -18.38
CA PHE A 197 -10.27 2.25 -18.27
C PHE A 197 -10.69 0.85 -18.73
N LEU A 198 -10.81 0.69 -20.05
CA LEU A 198 -10.64 -0.60 -20.71
C LEU A 198 -9.80 -0.40 -21.98
N PRO A 199 -8.47 -0.37 -21.89
CA PRO A 199 -7.64 -0.77 -23.01
C PRO A 199 -7.67 -2.30 -23.08
N GLY A 200 -8.12 -2.83 -24.21
CA GLY A 200 -8.15 -4.27 -24.46
C GLY A 200 -6.81 -4.91 -24.13
N HIS A 201 -6.87 -5.99 -23.36
CA HIS A 201 -5.76 -6.92 -23.23
C HIS A 201 -5.28 -7.30 -24.64
N SER A 202 -4.13 -6.79 -25.06
CA SER A 202 -3.42 -7.39 -26.18
C SER A 202 -3.01 -8.78 -25.73
N GLU A 203 -3.67 -9.80 -26.25
CA GLU A 203 -3.22 -11.17 -26.20
C GLU A 203 -1.76 -11.20 -26.70
N ARG A 204 -0.79 -11.38 -25.79
CA ARG A 204 0.54 -11.85 -26.18
C ARG A 204 0.39 -13.30 -26.61
N SER A 205 0.03 -13.47 -27.87
CA SER A 205 0.16 -14.73 -28.59
C SER A 205 1.66 -15.00 -28.78
N PHE A 206 2.11 -16.08 -28.14
CA PHE A 206 3.35 -16.75 -28.48
C PHE A 206 3.26 -17.19 -29.95
N LEU A 207 4.01 -16.53 -30.84
CA LEU A 207 4.20 -17.02 -32.21
C LEU A 207 5.64 -17.48 -32.39
N THR A 208 5.71 -18.80 -32.43
CA THR A 208 6.68 -19.67 -33.08
C THR A 208 7.30 -19.09 -34.36
N SER A 209 8.64 -19.11 -34.40
CA SER A 209 9.52 -19.41 -35.54
C SER A 209 8.95 -19.28 -36.97
N SER A 210 9.53 -18.36 -37.73
CA SER A 210 9.62 -18.36 -39.21
C SER A 210 10.24 -19.68 -39.72
N PRO A 211 10.07 -20.08 -41.01
CA PRO A 211 10.75 -19.37 -42.12
C PRO A 211 9.97 -19.39 -43.45
N LEU A 212 10.36 -18.52 -44.39
CA LEU A 212 10.48 -18.78 -45.84
C LEU A 212 10.62 -17.45 -46.61
N HIS A 213 11.78 -17.20 -47.21
CA HIS A 213 11.85 -17.06 -48.66
C HIS A 213 13.29 -17.06 -49.20
N SER A 214 13.51 -17.93 -50.18
CA SER A 214 14.69 -18.00 -51.04
C SER A 214 14.22 -17.95 -52.50
N GLY A 215 14.72 -17.01 -53.30
CA GLY A 215 14.71 -17.11 -54.76
C GLY A 215 14.41 -15.82 -55.54
N PRO A 216 14.94 -15.66 -56.77
CA PRO A 216 15.70 -14.43 -57.12
C PRO A 216 15.35 -13.75 -58.48
N ARG A 217 16.04 -12.62 -58.72
CA ARG A 217 16.33 -11.89 -59.99
C ARG A 217 15.23 -10.98 -60.58
N HIS A 218 15.54 -9.70 -60.79
CA HIS A 218 16.07 -9.21 -62.08
C HIS A 218 16.54 -7.74 -62.01
N ILE A 219 17.57 -7.48 -62.81
CA ILE A 219 18.31 -6.25 -63.11
C ILE A 219 17.45 -5.27 -63.92
N TYR A 220 17.57 -3.95 -63.71
CA TYR A 220 17.73 -2.95 -64.79
C TYR A 220 18.42 -1.66 -64.28
N HIS A 221 19.30 -1.16 -65.13
CA HIS A 221 20.17 0.01 -65.05
C HIS A 221 19.49 1.30 -65.57
N HIS A 222 20.20 2.43 -65.43
CA HIS A 222 20.00 3.79 -65.99
C HIS A 222 19.10 4.71 -65.15
N GLU A 223 19.49 5.93 -64.75
CA GLU A 223 20.61 6.85 -65.03
C GLU A 223 21.02 7.59 -63.76
#